data_AF-A0A3E1NI13-F1
#
_entry.id   AF-A0A3E1NI13-F1
#
_cell.length_a   1.000
_cell.length_b   1.000
_cell.length_c   1.000
_cell.angle_alpha   90.00
_cell.angle_beta   90.00
_cell.angle_gamma   90.00
#
_symmetry.space_group_name_H-M   'P 1'
#
loop_
_entity.id
_entity.type
_entity.pdbx_description
1 polymer ?
#
loop_
_entity_poly.entity_id
_entity_poly.type
_entity_poly.pdbx_seq_one_letter_code
_entity_poly.pdbx_strand_id
1 'polypeptide(L)'
;MAWIPMYLLDKDIDFLNDWLNQEEEIAFLVSNGHKKWIAKKEHTIKNDIGNQNFGDGYNFVIPNYAEYNLWHIPSGQLPLPEANNGSVTLKFHKEDSNEDGKVDNPWLGWTEIRTGANSRIPYFGAGYPGVIHLEINLPHDQEIRMSNFGWIGNHYKLIGNGAEQTTEKFWNKLRRMAKKIGTQIPRSNTLEGKKEVFAFPTAYEEIKNGRPCSLNP
;
A
#
# COMPACT_ATOMS: atom_id res chain seq x y z
N MET A 1 2.06 -14.53 -1.32
CA MET A 1 1.57 -13.14 -1.24
C MET A 1 0.76 -12.86 -2.48
N ALA A 2 -0.42 -12.27 -2.35
CA ALA A 2 -1.25 -11.86 -3.47
C ALA A 2 -0.80 -10.49 -3.98
N TRP A 3 -0.85 -10.30 -5.29
CA TRP A 3 -0.32 -9.11 -5.93
C TRP A 3 -1.18 -8.71 -7.13
N ILE A 4 -1.40 -7.41 -7.33
CA ILE A 4 -2.08 -6.83 -8.50
C ILE A 4 -1.08 -5.83 -9.11
N PRO A 5 -0.24 -6.27 -10.06
CA PRO A 5 0.68 -5.39 -10.77
C PRO A 5 -0.07 -4.53 -11.77
N MET A 6 0.33 -3.26 -11.85
CA MET A 6 -0.32 -2.24 -12.68
C MET A 6 0.70 -1.34 -13.36
N TYR A 7 0.43 -0.91 -14.59
CA TYR A 7 1.08 0.24 -15.20
C TYR A 7 0.13 1.42 -15.16
N LEU A 8 0.62 2.55 -14.63
CA LEU A 8 -0.14 3.76 -14.39
C LEU A 8 0.61 4.97 -14.94
N LEU A 9 -0.13 5.92 -15.49
CA LEU A 9 0.32 7.29 -15.75
C LEU A 9 -0.48 8.29 -14.90
N ASP A 10 -0.15 9.57 -14.99
CA ASP A 10 -0.75 10.62 -14.18
C ASP A 10 -2.28 10.60 -14.16
N LYS A 11 -2.93 10.41 -15.32
CA LYS A 11 -4.42 10.36 -15.39
C LYS A 11 -4.99 9.08 -14.80
N ASP A 12 -4.25 7.97 -14.88
CA ASP A 12 -4.65 6.71 -14.28
C ASP A 12 -4.56 6.80 -12.74
N ILE A 13 -3.60 7.57 -12.21
CA ILE A 13 -3.47 7.84 -10.77
C ILE A 13 -4.66 8.68 -10.27
N ASP A 14 -5.11 9.68 -11.02
CA ASP A 14 -6.29 10.47 -10.64
C ASP A 14 -7.51 9.56 -10.49
N PHE A 15 -7.76 8.70 -11.49
CA PHE A 15 -8.82 7.71 -11.43
C PHE A 15 -8.69 6.78 -10.22
N LEU A 16 -7.48 6.25 -9.99
CA LEU A 16 -7.24 5.32 -8.88
C LEU A 16 -7.46 6.00 -7.53
N ASN A 17 -6.97 7.23 -7.36
CA ASN A 17 -7.11 8.03 -6.15
C ASN A 17 -8.59 8.33 -5.87
N ASP A 18 -9.34 8.75 -6.89
CA ASP A 18 -10.78 9.01 -6.78
C ASP A 18 -11.55 7.74 -6.39
N TRP A 19 -11.23 6.61 -7.02
CA TRP A 19 -11.87 5.34 -6.69
C TRP A 19 -11.58 4.94 -5.24
N LEU A 20 -10.33 5.03 -4.79
CA LEU A 20 -9.96 4.69 -3.40
C LEU A 20 -10.61 5.63 -2.37
N ASN A 21 -10.72 6.93 -2.68
CA ASN A 21 -11.37 7.89 -1.78
C ASN A 21 -12.89 7.67 -1.66
N GLN A 22 -13.53 7.05 -2.66
CA GLN A 22 -14.95 6.66 -2.59
C GLN A 22 -15.19 5.36 -1.81
N GLU A 23 -14.15 4.62 -1.45
CA GLU A 23 -14.28 3.32 -0.80
C GLU A 23 -14.48 3.44 0.72
N GLU A 24 -15.68 3.13 1.19
CA GLU A 24 -16.05 3.20 2.62
C GLU A 24 -15.31 2.19 3.50
N GLU A 25 -14.76 1.11 2.94
CA GLU A 25 -14.12 0.03 3.69
C GLU A 25 -12.60 0.22 3.90
N ILE A 26 -12.00 1.29 3.38
CA ILE A 26 -10.57 1.55 3.56
C ILE A 26 -10.25 2.92 4.14
N ALA A 27 -9.03 3.03 4.68
CA ALA A 27 -8.39 4.29 5.03
C ALA A 27 -6.93 4.28 4.59
N PHE A 28 -6.43 5.42 4.14
CA PHE A 28 -5.00 5.64 3.94
C PHE A 28 -4.33 5.80 5.30
N LEU A 29 -3.21 5.12 5.50
CA LEU A 29 -2.36 5.34 6.65
C LEU A 29 -1.19 6.22 6.23
N VAL A 30 -1.22 7.48 6.67
CA VAL A 30 -0.27 8.51 6.22
C VAL A 30 0.55 9.03 7.40
N SER A 31 1.74 9.54 7.10
CA SER A 31 2.57 10.16 8.12
C SER A 31 1.90 11.42 8.69
N ASN A 32 1.95 11.55 10.01
CA ASN A 32 1.59 12.74 10.78
C ASN A 32 2.82 13.29 11.54
N GLY A 33 4.01 13.08 10.96
CA GLY A 33 5.30 13.41 11.56
C GLY A 33 6.14 12.18 11.87
N HIS A 34 7.24 12.40 12.58
CA HIS A 34 8.23 11.39 12.91
C HIS A 34 7.61 10.23 13.72
N LYS A 35 7.58 9.04 13.13
CA LYS A 35 6.91 7.82 13.65
C LYS A 35 5.44 8.01 14.03
N LYS A 36 4.84 9.11 13.62
CA LYS A 36 3.43 9.39 13.88
C LYS A 36 2.66 9.09 12.62
N TRP A 37 1.55 8.41 12.79
CA TRP A 37 0.71 7.96 11.70
C TRP A 37 -0.72 8.34 12.00
N ILE A 38 -1.53 8.54 10.96
CA ILE A 38 -2.94 8.83 11.08
C ILE A 38 -3.70 8.14 9.95
N ALA A 39 -4.86 7.58 10.27
CA ALA A 39 -5.81 7.09 9.28
C ALA A 39 -6.57 8.27 8.68
N LYS A 40 -6.60 8.35 7.35
CA LYS A 40 -7.40 9.32 6.60
C LYS A 40 -8.35 8.61 5.67
N LYS A 41 -9.60 9.09 5.65
CA LYS A 41 -10.63 8.52 4.77
C LYS A 41 -10.33 8.83 3.31
N GLU A 42 -9.87 10.04 3.07
CA GLU A 42 -9.48 10.56 1.78
C GLU A 42 -8.03 11.02 1.83
N HIS A 43 -7.30 10.81 0.74
CA HIS A 43 -5.94 11.30 0.57
C HIS A 43 -5.69 11.71 -0.88
N THR A 44 -4.65 12.51 -1.12
CA THR A 44 -4.25 12.90 -2.49
C THR A 44 -2.89 12.31 -2.79
N ILE A 45 -2.88 11.15 -3.46
CA ILE A 45 -1.64 10.40 -3.76
C ILE A 45 -0.58 11.27 -4.44
N LYS A 46 -0.98 12.12 -5.39
CA LYS A 46 -0.05 12.96 -6.16
C LYS A 46 0.72 13.98 -5.32
N ASN A 47 0.17 14.43 -4.19
CA ASN A 47 0.87 15.38 -3.32
C ASN A 47 2.11 14.77 -2.66
N ASP A 48 2.12 13.45 -2.53
CA ASP A 48 3.15 12.68 -1.83
C ASP A 48 4.20 12.10 -2.79
N ILE A 49 3.90 12.03 -4.09
CA ILE A 49 4.84 11.50 -5.09
C ILE A 49 6.10 12.38 -5.11
N GLY A 50 7.25 11.78 -4.79
CA GLY A 50 8.52 12.51 -4.69
C GLY A 50 8.67 13.36 -3.43
N ASN A 51 7.70 13.34 -2.51
CA ASN A 51 7.69 14.17 -1.30
C ASN A 51 7.64 13.33 0.01
N GLN A 52 7.42 12.01 -0.07
CA GLN A 52 7.47 11.13 1.10
C GLN A 52 8.92 10.98 1.62
N ASN A 53 9.15 11.37 2.87
CA ASN A 53 10.45 11.30 3.53
C ASN A 53 10.78 9.89 4.05
N PHE A 54 12.07 9.55 4.02
CA PHE A 54 12.58 8.24 4.39
C PHE A 54 13.12 8.22 5.83
N GLY A 55 12.25 7.94 6.79
CA GLY A 55 12.63 7.55 8.14
C GLY A 55 13.36 8.60 8.99
N ASP A 56 13.71 8.15 10.18
CA ASP A 56 14.40 8.93 11.20
C ASP A 56 15.77 9.40 10.72
N GLY A 57 15.89 10.69 10.41
CA GLY A 57 17.19 11.34 10.20
C GLY A 57 17.72 11.30 8.75
N TYR A 58 16.97 10.80 7.78
CA TYR A 58 17.36 10.86 6.36
C TYR A 58 16.32 11.63 5.54
N ASN A 59 16.67 12.86 5.17
CA ASN A 59 15.87 13.69 4.26
C ASN A 59 16.14 13.30 2.78
N PHE A 60 16.03 12.02 2.46
CA PHE A 60 16.05 11.57 1.07
C PHE A 60 14.61 11.33 0.62
N VAL A 61 14.31 11.65 -0.64
CA VAL A 61 13.04 11.38 -1.31
C VAL A 61 13.34 10.60 -2.58
N ILE A 62 12.49 9.63 -2.92
CA ILE A 62 12.59 8.95 -4.22
C ILE A 62 11.68 9.70 -5.20
N PRO A 63 12.23 10.30 -6.27
CA PRO A 63 11.42 10.93 -7.30
C PRO A 63 10.41 9.96 -7.91
N ASN A 64 9.25 10.45 -8.31
CA ASN A 64 8.23 9.67 -9.03
C ASN A 64 7.75 8.43 -8.25
N TYR A 65 7.81 8.47 -6.92
CA TYR A 65 7.44 7.35 -6.05
C TYR A 65 6.55 7.79 -4.89
N ALA A 66 5.56 6.96 -4.55
CA ALA A 66 4.85 7.01 -3.29
C ALA A 66 4.41 5.60 -2.85
N GLU A 67 4.29 5.38 -1.54
CA GLU A 67 3.93 4.10 -0.95
C GLU A 67 2.96 4.32 0.23
N TYR A 68 2.03 3.39 0.41
CA TYR A 68 1.01 3.46 1.44
C TYR A 68 0.65 2.09 1.99
N ASN A 69 0.34 2.06 3.28
CA ASN A 69 -0.51 1.01 3.83
C ASN A 69 -1.97 1.49 3.80
N LEU A 70 -2.84 0.69 3.20
CA LEU A 70 -4.28 0.86 3.23
C LEU A 70 -4.84 -0.07 4.29
N TRP A 71 -5.50 0.50 5.29
CA TRP A 71 -6.19 -0.28 6.32
C TRP A 71 -7.58 -0.63 5.81
N HIS A 72 -7.90 -1.92 5.75
CA HIS A 72 -9.26 -2.39 5.55
C HIS A 72 -10.03 -2.30 6.87
N ILE A 73 -10.82 -1.24 7.06
CA ILE A 73 -11.49 -0.90 8.32
C ILE A 73 -12.27 -2.09 8.91
N PRO A 74 -13.04 -2.87 8.12
CA PRO A 74 -13.77 -4.03 8.64
C PRO A 74 -12.90 -5.18 9.15
N SER A 75 -11.58 -5.20 8.89
CA SER A 75 -10.68 -6.24 9.45
C SER A 75 -10.35 -6.03 10.93
N GLY A 76 -10.89 -4.98 11.54
CA GLY A 76 -10.66 -4.64 12.94
C GLY A 76 -9.41 -3.78 13.16
N GLN A 77 -9.08 -3.60 14.44
CA GLN A 77 -8.01 -2.70 14.88
C GLN A 77 -6.63 -3.15 14.41
N LEU A 78 -5.79 -2.15 14.10
CA LEU A 78 -4.40 -2.32 13.72
C LEU A 78 -3.55 -2.77 14.92
N PRO A 79 -2.69 -3.79 14.78
CA PRO A 79 -1.79 -4.18 15.85
C PRO A 79 -0.74 -3.08 16.10
N LEU A 80 -0.24 -2.95 17.31
CA LEU A 80 0.86 -2.06 17.63
C LEU A 80 2.01 -2.88 18.22
N PRO A 81 2.92 -3.41 17.37
CA PRO A 81 3.95 -4.34 17.81
C PRO A 81 4.87 -3.72 18.87
N GLU A 82 4.99 -4.39 20.02
CA GLU A 82 5.92 -3.97 21.08
C GLU A 82 7.38 -4.06 20.62
N ALA A 83 8.23 -3.19 21.18
CA ALA A 83 9.67 -3.28 21.04
C ALA A 83 10.20 -4.45 21.92
N ASN A 84 10.31 -5.64 21.34
CA ASN A 84 10.92 -6.78 22.04
C ASN A 84 12.45 -6.59 22.17
N ASN A 85 12.87 -5.92 23.25
CA ASN A 85 14.27 -5.90 23.69
C ASN A 85 14.44 -6.84 24.89
N GLY A 86 14.44 -8.15 24.63
CA GLY A 86 15.06 -9.21 25.46
C GLY A 86 14.65 -9.41 26.92
N SER A 87 13.82 -8.57 27.54
CA SER A 87 13.27 -8.72 28.91
C SER A 87 12.52 -7.47 29.40
N VAL A 88 12.60 -6.33 28.68
CA VAL A 88 11.93 -5.09 29.07
C VAL A 88 10.91 -4.70 27.99
N THR A 89 9.62 -4.77 28.34
CA THR A 89 8.55 -4.19 27.54
C THR A 89 8.60 -2.67 27.69
N LEU A 90 9.22 -1.98 26.73
CA LEU A 90 9.17 -0.52 26.66
C LEU A 90 7.81 -0.11 26.08
N LYS A 91 6.82 0.13 26.95
CA LYS A 91 5.55 0.75 26.56
C LYS A 91 5.78 2.25 26.36
N PHE A 92 6.20 2.63 25.16
CA PHE A 92 6.20 4.04 24.76
C PHE A 92 4.74 4.45 24.54
N HIS A 93 4.22 5.32 25.42
CA HIS A 93 2.89 5.95 25.39
C HIS A 93 1.68 4.99 25.48
N LYS A 94 1.27 4.68 26.73
CA LYS A 94 0.06 3.88 27.04
C LYS A 94 -1.23 4.46 26.42
N GLU A 95 -1.24 5.73 26.06
CA GLU A 95 -2.38 6.45 25.50
C GLU A 95 -2.70 6.04 24.04
N ASP A 96 -1.71 5.53 23.29
CA ASP A 96 -1.87 5.16 21.88
C ASP A 96 -2.29 3.68 21.70
N SER A 97 -2.17 2.86 22.75
CA SER A 97 -2.42 1.41 22.73
C SER A 97 -3.53 1.00 23.68
N ASN A 98 -4.43 0.13 23.25
CA ASN A 98 -5.32 -0.56 24.19
C ASN A 98 -4.59 -1.69 24.96
N GLU A 99 -5.28 -2.32 25.92
CA GLU A 99 -4.71 -3.40 26.75
C GLU A 99 -4.27 -4.63 25.95
N ASP A 100 -4.78 -4.79 24.71
CA ASP A 100 -4.46 -5.87 23.79
C ASP A 100 -3.26 -5.57 22.85
N GLY A 101 -2.59 -4.43 23.03
CA GLY A 101 -1.46 -4.04 22.16
C GLY A 101 -1.90 -3.68 20.73
N LYS A 102 -3.09 -3.10 20.59
CA LYS A 102 -3.61 -2.57 19.32
C LYS A 102 -3.70 -1.06 19.39
N VAL A 103 -3.64 -0.41 18.23
CA VAL A 103 -3.89 1.03 18.10
C VAL A 103 -5.32 1.32 18.58
N ASP A 104 -5.46 2.20 19.57
CA ASP A 104 -6.75 2.50 20.17
C ASP A 104 -7.70 3.16 19.16
N ASN A 105 -7.28 4.28 18.57
CA ASN A 105 -8.04 5.00 17.56
C ASN A 105 -7.14 5.52 16.41
N PRO A 106 -7.04 4.76 15.29
CA PRO A 106 -6.20 5.15 14.15
C PRO A 106 -6.54 6.53 13.56
N TRP A 107 -7.79 7.00 13.72
CA TRP A 107 -8.25 8.28 13.18
C TRP A 107 -7.74 9.51 13.94
N LEU A 108 -7.41 9.35 15.23
CA LEU A 108 -6.74 10.39 16.02
C LEU A 108 -5.22 10.37 15.84
N GLY A 109 -4.73 9.32 15.18
CA GLY A 109 -3.33 9.04 14.99
C GLY A 109 -2.72 8.27 16.16
N TRP A 110 -1.50 7.77 15.93
CA TRP A 110 -0.74 7.03 16.92
C TRP A 110 0.76 7.17 16.66
N THR A 111 1.57 6.85 17.67
CA THR A 111 3.03 6.76 17.55
C THR A 111 3.44 5.31 17.37
N GLU A 112 4.18 5.01 16.30
CA GLU A 112 4.77 3.70 16.07
C GLU A 112 5.85 3.40 17.11
N ILE A 113 5.72 2.26 17.79
CA ILE A 113 6.68 1.78 18.80
C ILE A 113 7.89 1.13 18.14
N ARG A 114 7.66 0.38 17.06
CA ARG A 114 8.69 -0.38 16.33
C ARG A 114 8.61 -0.10 14.85
N THR A 115 9.67 0.48 14.30
CA THR A 115 9.81 0.71 12.86
C THR A 115 10.25 -0.55 12.14
N GLY A 116 9.60 -0.84 11.02
CA GLY A 116 9.98 -1.93 10.11
C GLY A 116 11.25 -1.61 9.30
N ALA A 117 11.61 -2.52 8.39
CA ALA A 117 12.71 -2.28 7.45
C ALA A 117 12.43 -1.10 6.50
N ASN A 118 11.15 -0.81 6.25
CA ASN A 118 10.69 0.34 5.51
C ASN A 118 10.01 1.32 6.47
N SER A 119 10.63 2.48 6.67
CA SER A 119 10.18 3.53 7.59
C SER A 119 9.17 4.51 6.96
N ARG A 120 8.82 4.35 5.68
CA ARG A 120 7.87 5.22 4.96
C ARG A 120 6.42 4.93 5.27
N ILE A 121 6.16 3.73 5.77
CA ILE A 121 4.83 3.22 6.08
C ILE A 121 4.84 2.63 7.50
N PRO A 122 3.71 2.67 8.21
CA PRO A 122 3.64 2.10 9.55
C PRO A 122 3.83 0.58 9.54
N TYR A 123 4.53 0.06 10.53
CA TYR A 123 4.79 -1.36 10.70
C TYR A 123 3.79 -2.03 11.64
N PHE A 124 3.18 -3.11 11.16
CA PHE A 124 2.12 -3.87 11.86
C PHE A 124 2.54 -5.30 12.19
N GLY A 125 3.84 -5.57 12.25
CA GLY A 125 4.35 -6.93 12.37
C GLY A 125 4.40 -7.64 11.01
N ALA A 126 4.89 -8.87 11.01
CA ALA A 126 4.95 -9.68 9.81
C ALA A 126 3.55 -10.18 9.43
N GLY A 127 2.98 -9.62 8.37
CA GLY A 127 1.84 -10.20 7.68
C GLY A 127 0.48 -10.01 8.34
N TYR A 128 0.20 -8.84 8.91
CA TYR A 128 -1.16 -8.50 9.34
C TYR A 128 -2.10 -8.42 8.11
N PRO A 129 -3.12 -9.28 8.01
CA PRO A 129 -3.93 -9.40 6.80
C PRO A 129 -4.90 -8.25 6.60
N GLY A 130 -5.13 -7.40 7.61
CA GLY A 130 -5.98 -6.21 7.51
C GLY A 130 -5.36 -5.03 6.77
N VAL A 131 -4.11 -5.16 6.33
CA VAL A 131 -3.37 -4.10 5.62
C VAL A 131 -3.07 -4.55 4.19
N ILE A 132 -3.40 -3.68 3.24
CA ILE A 132 -3.10 -3.81 1.83
C ILE A 132 -2.06 -2.76 1.48
N HIS A 133 -0.96 -3.19 0.90
CA HIS A 133 0.12 -2.32 0.49
C HIS A 133 -0.22 -1.74 -0.90
N LEU A 134 -0.08 -0.44 -1.08
CA LEU A 134 -0.13 0.25 -2.37
C LEU A 134 1.22 0.92 -2.65
N GLU A 135 1.80 0.61 -3.79
CA GLU A 135 3.02 1.22 -4.32
C GLU A 135 2.72 1.90 -5.65
N ILE A 136 3.12 3.17 -5.77
CA ILE A 136 2.95 4.01 -6.96
C ILE A 136 4.32 4.38 -7.49
N ASN A 137 4.62 3.89 -8.69
CA ASN A 137 5.82 4.20 -9.45
C ASN A 137 5.41 4.93 -10.74
N LEU A 138 5.67 6.23 -10.81
CA LEU A 138 5.53 7.02 -12.04
C LEU A 138 6.72 6.77 -12.98
N PRO A 139 6.56 7.06 -14.29
CA PRO A 139 7.63 6.88 -15.25
C PRO A 139 8.94 7.60 -14.89
N HIS A 140 10.06 6.97 -15.22
CA HIS A 140 11.41 7.53 -15.15
C HIS A 140 12.16 7.11 -16.42
N ASP A 141 13.01 7.98 -16.99
CA ASP A 141 13.84 7.68 -18.17
C ASP A 141 13.09 6.98 -19.32
N GLN A 142 11.96 7.56 -19.74
CA GLN A 142 11.11 7.07 -20.84
C GLN A 142 10.36 5.75 -20.59
N GLU A 143 10.62 5.04 -19.50
CA GLU A 143 9.98 3.77 -19.17
C GLU A 143 8.77 3.96 -18.25
N ILE A 144 7.68 3.24 -18.52
CA ILE A 144 6.51 3.17 -17.63
C ILE A 144 6.80 2.13 -16.53
N ARG A 145 6.96 2.60 -15.29
CA ARG A 145 7.29 1.75 -14.14
C ARG A 145 6.08 1.02 -13.59
N MET A 146 6.32 -0.12 -12.94
CA MET A 146 5.26 -0.97 -12.40
C MET A 146 4.85 -0.50 -11.01
N SER A 147 3.58 -0.08 -10.89
CA SER A 147 2.90 0.17 -9.62
C SER A 147 2.19 -1.10 -9.16
N ASN A 148 1.75 -1.18 -7.90
CA ASN A 148 1.00 -2.35 -7.46
C ASN A 148 0.18 -2.22 -6.19
N PHE A 149 -0.78 -3.16 -6.05
CA PHE A 149 -1.29 -3.57 -4.75
C PHE A 149 -0.67 -4.89 -4.29
N GLY A 150 -0.13 -4.93 -3.08
CA GLY A 150 0.38 -6.12 -2.41
C GLY A 150 -0.49 -6.51 -1.21
N TRP A 151 -0.73 -7.80 -1.01
CA TRP A 151 -1.49 -8.28 0.14
C TRP A 151 -0.99 -9.65 0.62
N ILE A 152 -0.77 -9.77 1.94
CA ILE A 152 -0.29 -11.02 2.53
C ILE A 152 -1.34 -12.14 2.42
N GLY A 153 -2.63 -11.80 2.48
CA GLY A 153 -3.73 -12.74 2.41
C GLY A 153 -3.67 -13.83 3.48
N ASN A 154 -4.05 -15.05 3.12
CA ASN A 154 -4.05 -16.22 4.00
C ASN A 154 -2.69 -16.91 4.15
N HIS A 155 -1.58 -16.24 3.83
CA HIS A 155 -0.27 -16.88 3.88
C HIS A 155 0.04 -17.49 5.26
N TYR A 156 -0.41 -16.84 6.34
CA TYR A 156 -0.23 -17.28 7.72
C TYR A 156 -1.49 -17.91 8.35
N LYS A 157 -2.47 -18.34 7.54
CA LYS A 157 -3.69 -18.99 8.04
C LYS A 157 -3.40 -20.26 8.85
N LEU A 158 -2.36 -21.01 8.48
CA LEU A 158 -1.94 -22.23 9.19
C LEU A 158 -1.47 -21.97 10.63
N ILE A 159 -1.02 -20.75 10.93
CA ILE A 159 -0.57 -20.34 12.27
C ILE A 159 -1.57 -19.41 12.97
N GLY A 160 -2.83 -19.40 12.52
CA GLY A 160 -3.92 -18.62 13.12
C GLY A 160 -4.07 -17.18 12.63
N ASN A 161 -3.14 -16.67 11.81
CA ASN A 161 -3.19 -15.32 11.25
C ASN A 161 -3.77 -15.32 9.83
N GLY A 162 -4.98 -15.87 9.69
CA GLY A 162 -5.72 -15.83 8.43
C GLY A 162 -6.39 -14.49 8.20
N ALA A 163 -6.60 -14.12 6.94
CA ALA A 163 -7.45 -12.99 6.60
C ALA A 163 -8.91 -13.31 6.95
N GLU A 164 -9.63 -12.31 7.44
CA GLU A 164 -11.08 -12.40 7.50
C GLU A 164 -11.70 -12.45 6.09
N GLN A 165 -12.87 -13.08 5.99
CA GLN A 165 -13.58 -13.19 4.72
C GLN A 165 -13.95 -11.82 4.13
N THR A 166 -14.16 -10.82 4.97
CA THR A 166 -14.42 -9.42 4.58
C THR A 166 -13.24 -8.85 3.79
N THR A 167 -12.01 -9.02 4.30
CA THR A 167 -10.79 -8.54 3.62
C THR A 167 -10.53 -9.29 2.31
N GLU A 168 -10.82 -10.60 2.24
CA GLU A 168 -10.78 -11.34 0.97
C GLU A 168 -11.76 -10.79 -0.07
N LYS A 169 -12.99 -10.45 0.35
CA LYS A 169 -14.01 -9.85 -0.52
C LYS A 169 -13.54 -8.49 -1.04
N PHE A 170 -12.96 -7.66 -0.17
CA PHE A 170 -12.40 -6.37 -0.55
C PHE A 170 -11.22 -6.51 -1.51
N TRP A 171 -10.28 -7.44 -1.24
CA TRP A 171 -9.20 -7.75 -2.18
C TRP A 171 -9.70 -8.16 -3.57
N ASN A 172 -10.75 -9.00 -3.61
CA ASN A 172 -11.39 -9.38 -4.87
C ASN A 172 -12.12 -8.20 -5.53
N LYS A 173 -12.61 -7.22 -4.76
CA LYS A 173 -13.16 -5.95 -5.28
C LYS A 173 -12.06 -5.13 -5.98
N LEU A 174 -10.89 -4.94 -5.35
CA LEU A 174 -9.73 -4.28 -5.97
C LEU A 174 -9.32 -4.96 -7.28
N ARG A 175 -9.20 -6.29 -7.27
CA ARG A 175 -8.86 -7.06 -8.48
C ARG A 175 -9.91 -6.88 -9.60
N ARG A 176 -11.19 -6.86 -9.25
CA ARG A 176 -12.27 -6.62 -10.23
C ARG A 176 -12.24 -5.19 -10.78
N MET A 177 -11.91 -4.20 -9.95
CA MET A 177 -11.68 -2.82 -10.40
C MET A 177 -10.54 -2.77 -11.42
N ALA A 178 -9.37 -3.31 -11.09
CA ALA A 178 -8.21 -3.33 -12.00
C ALA A 178 -8.53 -4.04 -13.32
N LYS A 179 -9.26 -5.16 -13.27
CA LYS A 179 -9.72 -5.88 -14.47
C LYS A 179 -10.76 -5.12 -15.30
N LYS A 180 -11.62 -4.34 -14.65
CA LYS A 180 -12.66 -3.56 -15.34
C LYS A 180 -12.06 -2.37 -16.09
N ILE A 181 -11.04 -1.74 -15.50
CA ILE A 181 -10.47 -0.48 -15.98
C ILE A 181 -9.23 -0.70 -16.84
N GLY A 182 -8.37 -1.64 -16.45
CA GLY A 182 -7.13 -1.93 -17.14
C GLY A 182 -7.24 -3.06 -18.15
N THR A 183 -6.38 -3.01 -19.17
CA THR A 183 -6.16 -4.11 -20.10
C THR A 183 -5.04 -4.99 -19.56
N GLN A 184 -5.30 -6.30 -19.42
CA GLN A 184 -4.26 -7.21 -18.98
C GLN A 184 -3.28 -7.52 -20.13
N ILE A 185 -2.00 -7.22 -19.93
CA ILE A 185 -0.93 -7.41 -20.90
C ILE A 185 0.18 -8.30 -20.34
N PRO A 186 1.04 -8.88 -21.20
CA PRO A 186 2.23 -9.57 -20.75
C PRO A 186 3.18 -8.66 -19.99
N ARG A 187 3.96 -9.25 -19.09
CA ARG A 187 5.10 -8.60 -18.44
C ARG A 187 6.32 -8.64 -19.36
N SER A 188 6.21 -7.96 -20.49
CA SER A 188 7.26 -7.84 -21.49
C SER A 188 7.04 -6.56 -22.29
N ASN A 189 8.09 -6.11 -23.00
CA ASN A 189 7.98 -5.05 -24.00
C ASN A 189 7.39 -5.56 -25.34
N THR A 190 6.69 -6.71 -25.30
CA THR A 190 6.02 -7.34 -26.44
C THR A 190 4.57 -7.63 -26.06
N LEU A 191 3.65 -7.57 -27.03
CA LEU A 191 2.23 -7.89 -26.77
C LEU A 191 1.96 -9.41 -26.72
N GLU A 192 2.98 -10.23 -26.96
CA GLU A 192 2.91 -11.69 -26.95
C GLU A 192 3.26 -12.26 -25.59
N GLY A 193 2.52 -13.28 -25.14
CA GLY A 193 2.82 -14.02 -23.93
C GLY A 193 1.69 -14.06 -22.91
N LYS A 194 2.02 -14.52 -21.70
CA LYS A 194 1.07 -14.67 -20.61
C LYS A 194 0.69 -13.29 -20.05
N LYS A 195 -0.61 -12.98 -20.05
CA LYS A 195 -1.15 -11.72 -19.52
C LYS A 195 -1.10 -11.72 -18.00
N GLU A 196 -0.35 -10.79 -17.42
CA GLU A 196 -0.04 -10.77 -15.98
C GLU A 196 -0.23 -9.40 -15.34
N VAL A 197 -0.03 -8.30 -16.08
CA VAL A 197 -0.04 -6.93 -15.56
C VAL A 197 -1.23 -6.15 -16.11
N PHE A 198 -1.90 -5.35 -15.29
CA PHE A 198 -2.98 -4.48 -15.74
C PHE A 198 -2.42 -3.13 -16.20
N ALA A 199 -2.45 -2.85 -17.49
CA ALA A 199 -2.15 -1.51 -18.01
C ALA A 199 -3.43 -0.67 -17.99
N PHE A 200 -3.44 0.42 -17.22
CA PHE A 200 -4.58 1.33 -17.17
C PHE A 200 -4.67 2.16 -18.45
N PRO A 201 -5.83 2.78 -18.77
CA PRO A 201 -6.10 3.31 -20.11
C PRO A 201 -5.00 4.20 -20.68
N THR A 202 -4.47 5.18 -19.93
CA THR A 202 -3.41 6.03 -20.48
C THR A 202 -2.08 5.30 -20.61
N ALA A 203 -1.68 4.50 -19.62
CA ALA A 203 -0.47 3.68 -19.71
C ALA A 203 -0.54 2.67 -20.87
N TYR A 204 -1.70 2.06 -21.10
CA TYR A 204 -1.90 1.06 -22.15
C TYR A 204 -1.71 1.65 -23.55
N GLU A 205 -2.27 2.83 -23.83
CA GLU A 205 -2.10 3.49 -25.12
C GLU A 205 -0.63 3.86 -25.38
N GLU A 206 0.10 4.32 -24.36
CA GLU A 206 1.53 4.63 -24.49
C GLU A 206 2.37 3.38 -24.75
N ILE A 207 2.10 2.27 -24.05
CA ILE A 207 2.77 0.98 -24.28
C ILE A 207 2.48 0.48 -25.70
N LYS A 208 1.23 0.58 -26.15
CA LYS A 208 0.82 0.18 -27.50
C LYS A 208 1.50 1.04 -28.58
N ASN A 209 1.80 2.30 -28.28
CA ASN A 209 2.57 3.21 -29.14
C ASN A 209 4.09 2.98 -29.06
N GLY A 210 4.55 1.94 -28.37
CA GLY A 210 5.95 1.52 -28.36
C GLY A 210 6.76 2.05 -27.17
N ARG A 211 6.13 2.71 -26.19
CA ARG A 211 6.84 3.11 -24.97
C ARG A 211 7.19 1.87 -24.12
N PRO A 212 8.45 1.69 -23.70
CA PRO A 212 8.84 0.55 -22.89
C PRO A 212 8.20 0.60 -21.49
N CYS A 213 8.03 -0.57 -20.88
CA CYS A 213 7.53 -0.72 -19.52
C CYS A 213 8.42 -1.65 -18.68
N SER A 214 8.56 -1.32 -17.39
CA SER A 214 9.45 -2.04 -16.48
C SER A 214 8.93 -3.44 -16.22
N LEU A 215 9.80 -4.43 -16.39
CA LEU A 215 9.45 -5.84 -16.16
C LEU A 215 9.28 -6.16 -14.67
N ASN A 216 9.79 -5.32 -13.78
CA ASN A 216 9.69 -5.45 -12.33
C ASN A 216 9.32 -4.09 -11.70
N PRO A 217 8.74 -4.09 -10.50
CA PRO A 217 8.57 -2.88 -9.67
C PRO A 217 9.90 -2.15 -9.40
#